data_AF-A0A7T6XTL4-F1
#
_entry.id   AF-A0A7T6XTL4-F1
#
_cell.length_a   1.000
_cell.length_b   1.000
_cell.length_c   1.000
_cell.angle_alpha   90.00
_cell.angle_beta   90.00
_cell.angle_gamma   90.00
#
_symmetry.space_group_name_H-M   'P 1'
#
loop_
_entity.id
_entity.type
_entity.pdbx_description
1 polymer ?
#
loop_
_entity_poly.entity_id
_entity_poly.type
_entity_poly.pdbx_seq_one_letter_code
_entity_poly.pdbx_strand_id
1 'polypeptide(L)'
;MSPVQQYWLPGYGLSRHVVLGHIQYFLGPSATVRPFVYQGRDGYLINGVPLTREQIDDLAVMSREYEMQEATRMAHNISGSSTSSTSSDNSATQPEPYINELIPISQPGTRRRA
;
A
#
# COMPACT_ATOMS: atom_id res chain seq x y z
N MET A 1 29.05 11.13 -20.54
CA MET A 1 27.97 10.27 -20.03
C MET A 1 28.13 10.22 -18.52
N SER A 2 27.11 10.61 -17.75
CA SER A 2 27.16 10.48 -16.29
C SER A 2 27.29 8.99 -15.94
N PRO A 3 28.15 8.62 -14.97
CA PRO A 3 28.31 7.23 -14.58
C PRO A 3 27.00 6.71 -13.99
N VAL A 4 26.51 5.59 -14.54
CA VAL A 4 25.38 4.85 -13.98
C VAL A 4 25.87 4.24 -12.67
N GLN A 5 25.20 4.56 -11.57
CA GLN A 5 25.56 4.08 -10.23
C GLN A 5 24.39 3.32 -9.63
N GLN A 6 24.73 2.31 -8.83
CA GLN A 6 23.79 1.58 -8.02
C GLN A 6 23.79 2.14 -6.60
N TYR A 7 22.65 2.60 -6.13
CA TYR A 7 22.49 3.15 -4.79
C TYR A 7 21.17 2.72 -4.16
N TRP A 8 21.15 2.74 -2.82
CA TRP A 8 19.96 2.42 -2.04
C TRP A 8 19.24 3.70 -1.61
N LEU A 9 17.94 3.74 -1.85
CA LEU A 9 17.04 4.81 -1.45
C LEU A 9 16.15 4.32 -0.30
N PRO A 10 16.10 5.01 0.86
CA PRO A 10 15.19 4.67 1.94
C PRO A 10 13.73 4.72 1.49
N GLY A 11 12.91 3.76 1.92
CA GLY A 11 11.49 3.71 1.53
C GLY A 11 10.54 4.58 2.35
N TYR A 12 11.04 5.31 3.36
CA TYR A 12 10.18 6.08 4.27
C TYR A 12 9.48 7.23 3.54
N GLY A 13 8.14 7.25 3.58
CA GLY A 13 7.33 8.25 2.89
C GLY A 13 7.30 8.13 1.36
N LEU A 14 7.75 6.98 0.83
CA LEU A 14 7.76 6.71 -0.62
C LEU A 14 6.84 5.55 -0.96
N SER A 15 5.81 5.84 -1.75
CA SER A 15 4.87 4.85 -2.26
C SER A 15 5.56 3.99 -3.31
N ARG A 16 5.40 2.67 -3.18
CA ARG A 16 5.91 1.69 -4.15
C ARG A 16 5.44 2.01 -5.57
N HIS A 17 4.15 2.35 -5.73
CA HIS A 17 3.58 2.64 -7.04
C HIS A 17 4.20 3.88 -7.69
N VAL A 18 4.42 4.92 -6.88
CA VAL A 18 5.04 6.16 -7.34
C VAL A 18 6.49 5.92 -7.73
N VAL A 19 7.28 5.28 -6.86
CA VAL A 19 8.70 5.02 -7.14
C VAL A 19 8.88 4.12 -8.37
N LEU A 20 8.16 3.00 -8.46
CA LEU A 20 8.30 2.07 -9.59
C LEU A 20 7.83 2.69 -10.92
N GLY A 21 6.78 3.52 -10.88
CA GLY A 21 6.22 4.15 -12.08
C GLY A 21 6.98 5.40 -12.54
N HIS A 22 7.47 6.23 -11.61
CA HIS A 22 8.03 7.55 -11.93
C HIS A 22 9.55 7.58 -12.02
N ILE A 23 10.28 6.55 -11.58
CA ILE A 23 11.75 6.62 -11.57
C ILE A 23 12.33 6.88 -12.98
N GLN A 24 11.72 6.29 -14.01
CA GLN A 24 12.18 6.39 -15.39
C GLN A 24 11.93 7.78 -15.97
N TYR A 25 10.96 8.52 -15.43
CA TYR A 25 10.71 9.90 -15.81
C TYR A 25 11.84 10.83 -15.36
N PHE A 26 12.36 10.62 -14.15
CA PHE A 26 13.44 11.44 -13.58
C PHE A 26 14.84 11.05 -14.07
N LEU A 27 15.11 9.74 -14.15
CA LEU A 27 16.44 9.22 -14.42
C LEU A 27 16.63 8.74 -15.87
N GLY A 28 15.56 8.73 -16.66
CA GLY A 28 15.53 8.22 -18.02
C GLY A 28 15.18 6.73 -18.13
N PRO A 29 14.94 6.23 -19.36
CA PRO A 29 14.44 4.87 -19.60
C PRO A 29 15.45 3.77 -19.28
N SER A 30 16.75 4.10 -19.16
CA SER A 30 17.79 3.16 -18.76
C SER A 30 17.84 2.92 -17.25
N ALA A 31 17.16 3.76 -16.47
CA ALA A 31 17.14 3.62 -15.02
C ALA A 31 16.23 2.46 -14.60
N THR A 32 16.71 1.67 -13.64
CA THR A 32 15.94 0.57 -13.07
C THR A 32 15.78 0.75 -11.57
N VAL A 33 14.64 0.31 -11.06
CA VAL A 33 14.32 0.35 -9.64
C VAL A 33 13.68 -0.96 -9.23
N ARG A 34 14.02 -1.44 -8.04
CA ARG A 34 13.38 -2.61 -7.45
C ARG A 34 13.26 -2.46 -5.94
N PRO A 35 12.24 -3.05 -5.29
CA PRO A 35 12.21 -3.16 -3.84
C PRO A 35 13.45 -3.88 -3.31
N PHE A 36 14.07 -3.34 -2.27
CA PHE A 36 15.27 -3.92 -1.68
C PHE A 36 15.41 -3.55 -0.20
N VAL A 37 15.71 -4.54 0.62
CA VAL A 37 15.95 -4.37 2.05
C VAL A 37 17.45 -4.23 2.29
N TYR A 38 17.87 -3.08 2.81
CA TYR A 38 19.26 -2.84 3.17
C TYR A 38 19.39 -2.73 4.69
N GLN A 39 20.18 -3.63 5.30
CA GLN A 39 20.40 -3.66 6.75
C GLN A 39 19.10 -3.71 7.59
N GLY A 40 18.11 -4.47 7.12
CA GLY A 40 16.80 -4.59 7.78
C GLY A 40 15.87 -3.39 7.59
N ARG A 41 16.23 -2.44 6.73
CA ARG A 41 15.38 -1.29 6.37
C ARG A 41 14.81 -1.47 4.97
N ASP A 42 13.50 -1.31 4.86
CA ASP A 42 12.81 -1.33 3.58
C ASP A 42 13.19 -0.09 2.75
N GLY A 43 13.40 -0.31 1.47
CA GLY A 43 13.72 0.74 0.52
C GLY A 43 13.76 0.22 -0.91
N TYR A 44 14.50 0.94 -1.74
CA TYR A 44 14.58 0.69 -3.16
C TYR A 44 16.04 0.69 -3.61
N LEU A 45 16.39 -0.29 -4.44
CA LEU A 45 17.68 -0.30 -5.10
C LEU A 45 17.50 0.30 -6.49
N ILE A 46 18.18 1.41 -6.74
CA ILE A 46 18.12 2.15 -7.99
C ILE A 46 19.45 1.98 -8.71
N ASN A 47 19.38 1.73 -10.01
CA ASN A 47 20.54 1.73 -10.89
C ASN A 47 20.32 2.79 -11.96
N GLY A 48 21.11 3.85 -11.94
CA GLY A 48 20.86 5.04 -12.75
C GLY A 48 21.77 6.20 -12.40
N VAL A 49 21.43 7.38 -12.91
CA VAL A 49 22.00 8.64 -12.44
C VAL A 49 21.56 8.86 -10.98
N PRO A 50 22.40 9.46 -10.11
CA PRO A 50 21.97 9.81 -8.75
C PRO A 50 20.77 10.78 -8.78
N LEU A 51 19.74 10.46 -8.01
CA LEU A 51 18.60 11.34 -7.78
C LEU A 51 19.07 12.64 -7.11
N THR A 52 18.55 13.78 -7.59
CA THR A 52 18.74 15.06 -6.89
C THR A 52 17.81 15.14 -5.68
N ARG A 53 18.15 16.02 -4.73
CA ARG A 53 17.31 16.22 -3.54
C ARG A 53 15.90 16.68 -3.90
N GLU A 54 15.78 17.55 -4.89
CA GLU A 54 14.51 18.02 -5.44
C GLU A 54 13.67 16.87 -6.00
N GLN A 55 14.29 15.95 -6.75
CA GLN A 55 13.58 14.77 -7.27
C GLN A 55 13.08 13.83 -6.17
N ILE A 56 13.84 13.71 -5.07
CA ILE A 56 13.42 12.93 -3.90
C ILE A 56 12.22 13.62 -3.22
N ASP A 57 12.27 14.94 -3.07
CA ASP A 57 11.18 15.72 -2.50
C ASP A 57 9.91 15.61 -3.38
N ASP A 58 10.05 15.72 -4.70
CA ASP A 58 8.95 15.54 -5.65
C ASP A 58 8.35 14.12 -5.56
N LEU A 59 9.18 13.08 -5.48
CA LEU A 59 8.73 11.70 -5.27
C LEU A 59 7.96 11.54 -3.95
N ALA A 60 8.38 12.22 -2.88
CA ALA A 60 7.70 12.18 -1.60
C ALA A 60 6.34 12.89 -1.66
N VAL A 61 6.25 14.04 -2.33
CA VAL A 61 4.97 14.75 -2.56
C VAL A 61 4.01 13.88 -3.37
N MET A 62 4.45 13.33 -4.50
CA MET A 62 3.63 12.43 -5.32
C MET A 62 3.22 11.17 -4.55
N SER A 63 4.10 10.62 -3.72
CA SER A 63 3.79 9.46 -2.86
C SER A 63 2.68 9.78 -1.86
N ARG A 64 2.76 10.95 -1.21
CA ARG A 64 1.75 11.41 -0.26
C ARG A 64 0.40 11.65 -0.92
N GLU A 65 0.40 12.28 -2.09
CA GLU A 65 -0.83 12.50 -2.86
C GLU A 65 -1.46 11.19 -3.32
N TYR A 66 -0.63 10.24 -3.76
CA TYR A 66 -1.08 8.90 -4.15
C TYR A 66 -1.74 8.17 -2.97
N GLU A 67 -1.12 8.17 -1.79
CA GLU A 67 -1.71 7.56 -0.59
C GLU A 67 -3.03 8.23 -0.18
N MET A 68 -3.11 9.55 -0.26
CA MET A 68 -4.35 10.30 0.03
C MET A 68 -5.47 9.95 -0.95
N GLN A 69 -5.15 9.83 -2.25
CA GLN A 69 -6.10 9.45 -3.28
C GLN A 69 -6.57 8.00 -3.10
N GLU A 70 -5.65 7.07 -2.83
CA GLU A 70 -5.97 5.67 -2.56
C GLU A 70 -6.84 5.53 -1.31
N ALA A 71 -6.54 6.27 -0.24
CA ALA A 71 -7.36 6.29 0.97
C ALA A 71 -8.78 6.82 0.69
N THR A 72 -8.90 7.88 -0.13
CA THR A 72 -10.20 8.43 -0.53
C THR A 72 -11.01 7.44 -1.37
N ARG A 73 -10.35 6.70 -2.28
CA ARG A 73 -10.99 5.64 -3.07
C ARG A 73 -11.47 4.49 -2.20
N MET A 74 -10.66 4.09 -1.21
CA MET A 74 -11.03 3.03 -0.27
C MET A 74 -12.23 3.46 0.60
N ALA A 75 -12.27 4.72 1.04
CA ALA A 75 -13.43 5.28 1.74
C ALA A 75 -14.70 5.33 0.85
N HIS A 76 -14.55 5.66 -0.44
CA HIS A 76 -15.67 5.68 -1.37
C HIS A 76 -16.23 4.29 -1.68
N ASN A 77 -15.37 3.26 -1.72
CA ASN A 77 -15.78 1.88 -2.02
C ASN A 77 -16.55 1.20 -0.86
N ILE A 78 -16.38 1.69 0.38
CA ILE A 78 -17.16 1.24 1.54
C ILE A 78 -18.55 1.89 1.56
N SER A 79 -18.69 3.11 0.99
CA SER A 79 -19.98 3.81 0.90
C SER A 79 -20.83 3.40 -0.32
N GLY A 80 -20.29 2.61 -1.25
CA GLY A 80 -20.94 2.26 -2.53
C GLY A 80 -21.53 0.85 -2.61
N SER A 81 -21.26 -0.03 -1.63
CA SER A 81 -21.85 -1.38 -1.61
C SER A 81 -23.14 -1.41 -0.79
N SER A 82 -24.10 -0.56 -1.16
CA SER A 82 -25.52 -0.85 -0.95
C SER A 82 -25.94 -1.95 -1.92
N THR A 83 -25.43 -3.17 -1.69
CA THR A 83 -26.04 -4.40 -2.19
C THR A 83 -27.06 -4.85 -1.17
N SER A 84 -28.28 -4.33 -1.32
CA SER A 84 -29.48 -5.08 -0.98
C SER A 84 -30.60 -4.46 -1.80
N SER A 85 -31.03 -5.07 -2.89
CA SER A 85 -32.11 -6.07 -2.81
C SER A 85 -33.09 -5.70 -1.71
N THR A 86 -33.85 -4.63 -1.92
CA THR A 86 -35.07 -4.35 -1.16
C THR A 86 -36.12 -5.36 -1.59
N SER A 87 -35.99 -6.58 -1.07
CA SER A 87 -37.15 -7.35 -0.64
C SER A 87 -37.72 -6.62 0.58
N SER A 88 -38.94 -6.14 0.44
CA SER A 88 -39.79 -5.60 1.47
C SER A 88 -39.81 -6.49 2.72
N ASP A 89 -39.42 -5.99 3.89
CA ASP A 89 -40.21 -6.10 5.13
C ASP A 89 -39.58 -5.28 6.27
N ASN A 90 -40.44 -4.90 7.20
CA ASN A 90 -40.21 -4.11 8.41
C ASN A 90 -39.11 -4.66 9.35
N SER A 91 -38.60 -3.75 10.18
CA SER A 91 -38.24 -3.91 11.61
C SER A 91 -36.75 -3.81 11.98
N ALA A 92 -36.49 -2.88 12.92
CA ALA A 92 -35.45 -2.91 13.94
C ALA A 92 -33.96 -2.87 13.50
N THR A 93 -33.39 -1.67 13.67
CA THR A 93 -32.02 -1.36 14.12
C THR A 93 -31.06 -2.54 14.22
N GLN A 94 -30.20 -2.72 13.22
CA GLN A 94 -29.03 -3.60 13.30
C GLN A 94 -27.76 -2.71 13.34
N PRO A 95 -26.95 -2.76 14.41
CA PRO A 95 -25.68 -2.04 14.46
C PRO A 95 -24.66 -2.68 13.49
N GLU A 96 -23.81 -1.86 12.89
CA GLU A 96 -22.76 -2.26 11.95
C GLU A 96 -21.89 -3.42 12.46
N PRO A 97 -21.52 -4.40 11.62
CA PRO A 97 -20.60 -5.46 12.00
C PRO A 97 -19.17 -4.89 12.12
N TYR A 98 -18.56 -5.07 13.28
CA TYR A 98 -17.19 -4.62 13.57
C TYR A 98 -16.19 -5.44 12.74
N ILE A 99 -15.33 -4.80 11.94
CA ILE A 99 -14.39 -5.49 11.03
C ILE A 99 -13.24 -6.22 11.74
N ASN A 100 -13.16 -6.13 13.06
CA ASN A 100 -12.13 -6.72 13.92
C ASN A 100 -12.68 -7.79 14.87
N GLU A 101 -13.57 -8.67 14.40
CA GLU A 101 -14.02 -9.79 15.21
C GLU A 101 -12.92 -10.87 15.30
N LEU A 102 -12.53 -11.19 16.53
CA LEU A 102 -11.57 -12.24 16.86
C LEU A 102 -12.20 -13.60 16.51
N ILE A 103 -11.54 -14.38 15.63
CA ILE A 103 -11.98 -15.73 15.26
C ILE A 103 -11.58 -16.69 16.39
N PRO A 104 -12.52 -17.30 17.14
CA PRO A 104 -12.17 -18.29 18.14
C PRO A 104 -11.70 -19.57 17.44
N ILE A 105 -10.42 -19.93 17.63
CA ILE A 105 -9.88 -21.21 17.19
C ILE A 105 -10.34 -22.28 18.19
N SER A 106 -11.40 -23.02 17.85
CA SER A 106 -11.87 -24.15 18.64
C SER A 106 -10.79 -25.22 18.74
N GLN A 107 -10.21 -25.41 19.94
CA GLN A 107 -9.39 -26.59 20.22
C GLN A 107 -10.28 -27.84 20.16
N PRO A 108 -9.86 -28.91 19.45
CA PRO A 108 -10.67 -30.11 19.31
C PRO A 108 -10.83 -30.82 20.67
N GLY A 109 -12.10 -31.05 21.04
CA GLY A 109 -12.52 -31.51 22.35
C GLY A 109 -11.99 -32.87 22.77
N THR A 110 -11.62 -32.98 24.04
CA THR A 110 -11.35 -34.24 24.73
C THR A 110 -12.67 -35.01 24.87
N ARG A 111 -12.87 -36.01 24.01
CA ARG A 111 -13.96 -36.99 24.11
C ARG A 111 -13.81 -37.79 25.42
N ARG A 112 -14.54 -37.43 26.49
CA ARG A 112 -14.80 -38.35 27.61
C ARG A 112 -16.02 -39.20 27.25
N ARG A 113 -15.75 -40.46 26.93
CA ARG A 113 -16.74 -41.55 26.90
C ARG A 113 -17.30 -41.75 28.31
N ALA A 114 -18.62 -41.84 28.41
CA ALA A 114 -19.31 -42.56 29.48
C ALA A 114 -19.77 -43.91 28.90
#